data_AF-A0A973M9I0-F1
#
_entry.id   AF-A0A973M9I0-F1
#
_cell.length_a   1.000
_cell.length_b   1.000
_cell.length_c   1.000
_cell.angle_alpha   90.00
_cell.angle_beta   90.00
_cell.angle_gamma   90.00
#
_symmetry.space_group_name_H-M   'P 1'
#
loop_
_entity.id
_entity.type
_entity.pdbx_description
1 polymer ?
#
loop_
_entity_poly.entity_id
_entity_poly.type
_entity_poly.pdbx_seq_one_letter_code
_entity_poly.pdbx_strand_id
1 'polypeptide(L)'
;MKLCHALDKHAHAEEMIVYPALRGDDDAVDADHLESEHGYIKTFIYELSEMGPDSPNWLEKVREFRQLVAEHAHMEEEQVFPKFKQDMSEEQNAHITSLVNRDGFWMA
;
A
#
# COMPACT_ATOMS: atom_id res chain seq x y z
N MET A 1 -10.28 -4.34 13.51
CA MET A 1 -8.92 -4.31 14.11
C MET A 1 -7.91 -5.13 13.31
N LYS A 2 -8.11 -6.43 13.02
CA LYS A 2 -7.12 -7.22 12.24
C LYS A 2 -6.85 -6.70 10.82
N LEU A 3 -7.88 -6.23 10.11
CA LEU A 3 -7.73 -5.68 8.77
C LEU A 3 -6.93 -4.37 8.76
N CYS A 4 -7.30 -3.39 9.60
CA CYS A 4 -6.57 -2.13 9.74
C CYS A 4 -5.10 -2.39 10.06
N HIS A 5 -4.82 -3.27 11.02
CA HIS A 5 -3.45 -3.65 11.37
C HIS A 5 -2.68 -4.27 10.19
N ALA A 6 -3.33 -5.10 9.38
CA ALA A 6 -2.69 -5.68 8.20
C ALA A 6 -2.38 -4.63 7.13
N LEU A 7 -3.32 -3.69 6.89
CA LEU A 7 -3.12 -2.59 5.95
C LEU A 7 -2.03 -1.63 6.43
N ASP A 8 -1.99 -1.31 7.73
CA ASP A 8 -0.93 -0.47 8.30
C ASP A 8 0.45 -1.13 8.15
N LYS A 9 0.54 -2.46 8.31
CA LYS A 9 1.79 -3.20 8.08
C LYS A 9 2.25 -3.17 6.62
N HIS A 10 1.31 -3.37 5.70
CA HIS A 10 1.56 -3.33 4.26
C HIS A 10 2.03 -1.95 3.83
N ALA A 11 1.22 -0.92 4.12
CA ALA A 11 1.51 0.46 3.77
C ALA A 11 2.85 0.95 4.33
N HIS A 12 3.19 0.57 5.57
CA HIS A 12 4.47 0.94 6.17
C HIS A 12 5.66 0.33 5.43
N ALA A 13 5.59 -0.93 5.01
CA ALA A 13 6.67 -1.56 4.25
C ALA A 13 6.86 -0.89 2.87
N GLU A 14 5.77 -0.52 2.20
CA GLU A 14 5.82 0.26 0.97
C GLU A 14 6.40 1.66 1.18
N GLU A 15 5.83 2.44 2.10
CA GLU A 15 6.20 3.84 2.37
C GLU A 15 7.67 3.97 2.82
N MET A 16 8.17 2.99 3.59
CA MET A 16 9.53 3.04 4.11
C MET A 16 10.59 2.48 3.16
N ILE A 17 10.22 1.52 2.31
CA ILE A 17 11.20 0.75 1.52
C ILE A 17 10.92 0.85 0.02
N VAL A 18 9.71 0.48 -0.43
CA VAL A 18 9.41 0.30 -1.85
C VAL A 18 9.29 1.65 -2.56
N TYR A 19 8.49 2.59 -2.05
CA TYR A 19 8.28 3.89 -2.68
C TYR A 19 9.54 4.77 -2.69
N PRO A 20 10.36 4.81 -1.63
CA PRO A 20 11.67 5.46 -1.70
C PRO A 20 12.60 4.84 -2.74
N ALA A 21 12.55 3.52 -2.93
CA ALA A 21 13.36 2.86 -3.95
C ALA A 21 12.86 3.17 -5.37
N LEU A 22 11.54 3.19 -5.60
CA LEU A 22 10.94 3.64 -6.86
C LEU A 22 11.37 5.07 -7.21
N ARG A 23 11.32 6.00 -6.24
CA ARG A 23 11.80 7.38 -6.43
C ARG A 23 13.29 7.45 -6.77
N GLY A 24 14.08 6.52 -6.23
CA GLY A 24 15.52 6.41 -6.53
C GLY A 24 15.82 5.86 -7.93
N ASP A 25 14.84 5.23 -8.58
CA ASP A 25 14.92 4.62 -9.91
C ASP A 25 14.14 5.42 -10.97
N ASP A 26 14.02 6.74 -10.75
CA ASP A 26 13.31 7.71 -11.60
C ASP A 26 11.79 7.45 -11.79
N ASP A 27 11.16 6.59 -10.98
CA ASP A 27 9.71 6.35 -10.98
C ASP A 27 8.95 7.10 -9.87
N ALA A 28 9.27 8.39 -9.72
CA ALA A 28 8.70 9.23 -8.67
C ALA A 28 7.19 9.50 -8.85
N VAL A 29 6.69 9.48 -10.09
CA VAL A 29 5.27 9.74 -10.39
C VAL A 29 4.40 8.61 -9.85
N ASP A 30 4.74 7.36 -10.14
CA ASP A 30 3.97 6.21 -9.66
C ASP A 30 4.11 6.06 -8.14
N ALA A 31 5.31 6.29 -7.58
CA ALA A 31 5.53 6.28 -6.14
C ALA A 31 4.69 7.32 -5.38
N ASP A 32 4.67 8.57 -5.85
CA ASP A 32 3.90 9.65 -5.23
C ASP A 32 2.39 9.42 -5.38
N HIS A 33 1.95 8.84 -6.49
CA HIS A 33 0.55 8.48 -6.69
C HIS A 33 0.10 7.40 -5.71
N LEU A 34 0.82 6.27 -5.63
CA LEU A 34 0.52 5.17 -4.72
C LEU A 34 0.53 5.63 -3.25
N GLU A 35 1.53 6.42 -2.84
CA GLU A 35 1.59 6.97 -1.48
C GLU A 35 0.41 7.91 -1.18
N SER A 36 -0.08 8.66 -2.17
CA SER A 36 -1.27 9.50 -2.00
C SER A 36 -2.55 8.67 -1.76
N GLU A 37 -2.66 7.50 -2.38
CA GLU A 37 -3.80 6.59 -2.20
C GLU A 37 -3.87 6.02 -0.78
N HIS A 38 -2.72 5.80 -0.13
CA HIS A 38 -2.68 5.42 1.29
C HIS A 38 -3.36 6.46 2.20
N GLY A 39 -3.26 7.75 1.87
CA GLY A 39 -3.97 8.80 2.60
C GLY A 39 -5.49 8.66 2.52
N TYR A 40 -6.02 8.28 1.37
CA TYR A 40 -7.45 8.02 1.19
C TYR A 40 -7.88 6.72 1.88
N ILE A 41 -7.08 5.66 1.83
CA ILE A 41 -7.33 4.41 2.57
C ILE A 41 -7.43 4.69 4.09
N LYS A 42 -6.49 5.47 4.65
CA LYS A 42 -6.52 5.90 6.05
C LYS A 42 -7.79 6.72 6.37
N THR A 43 -8.24 7.56 5.44
CA THR A 43 -9.49 8.34 5.57
C THR A 43 -10.73 7.43 5.63
N PHE A 44 -10.84 6.44 4.73
CA PHE A 44 -11.95 5.47 4.76
C PHE A 44 -11.99 4.67 6.07
N ILE A 45 -10.84 4.24 6.59
CA ILE A 45 -10.75 3.53 7.87
C ILE A 45 -11.28 4.40 9.01
N TYR A 46 -10.91 5.69 9.04
CA TYR A 46 -11.43 6.65 10.01
C TYR A 46 -12.95 6.81 9.91
N GLU A 47 -13.47 7.09 8.72
CA GLU A 47 -14.93 7.27 8.50
C GLU A 47 -15.75 6.04 8.89
N LEU A 48 -15.30 4.84 8.48
CA LEU A 48 -15.95 3.57 8.83
C LEU A 48 -15.94 3.30 10.34
N SER A 49 -14.92 3.78 11.04
CA SER A 49 -14.80 3.65 12.50
C SER A 49 -15.74 4.61 13.23
N GLU A 50 -15.86 5.85 12.75
CA GLU A 50 -16.74 6.87 13.34
C GLU A 50 -18.23 6.58 13.09
N MET A 51 -18.60 6.10 11.90
CA MET A 51 -20.01 5.89 11.56
C MET A 51 -20.63 4.67 12.24
N GLY A 52 -19.83 3.62 12.49
CA GLY A 52 -20.29 2.35 13.05
C GLY A 52 -21.17 1.49 12.10
N PRO A 53 -21.28 0.18 12.34
CA PRO A 53 -21.95 -0.77 11.46
C PRO A 53 -23.47 -0.59 11.35
N ASP A 54 -24.09 0.09 12.32
CA ASP A 54 -25.54 0.33 12.34
C ASP A 54 -25.95 1.53 11.46
N SER A 55 -24.99 2.27 10.90
CA SER A 55 -25.28 3.40 10.00
C SER A 55 -25.91 2.91 8.68
N PRO A 56 -26.99 3.55 8.18
CA PRO A 56 -27.68 3.13 6.96
C PRO A 56 -26.80 3.01 5.71
N ASN A 57 -25.72 3.79 5.62
CA ASN A 57 -24.77 3.82 4.50
C ASN A 57 -23.47 3.05 4.77
N TRP A 58 -23.33 2.34 5.89
CA TRP A 58 -22.09 1.64 6.25
C TRP A 58 -21.66 0.63 5.18
N LEU A 59 -22.59 -0.18 4.69
CA LEU A 59 -22.29 -1.22 3.69
C LEU A 59 -21.87 -0.64 2.33
N GLU A 60 -22.41 0.52 1.96
CA GLU A 60 -22.00 1.24 0.76
C GLU A 60 -20.56 1.73 0.89
N LYS A 61 -20.25 2.41 2.00
CA LYS A 61 -18.89 2.87 2.31
C LYS A 61 -17.86 1.73 2.35
N VAL A 62 -18.23 0.55 2.87
CA VAL A 62 -17.37 -0.65 2.85
C VAL A 62 -17.11 -1.14 1.42
N ARG A 63 -18.09 -1.05 0.50
CA ARG A 63 -17.91 -1.45 -0.90
C ARG A 63 -16.96 -0.51 -1.62
N GLU A 64 -17.12 0.80 -1.41
CA GLU A 64 -16.20 1.83 -1.93
C GLU A 64 -14.78 1.60 -1.40
N PHE A 65 -14.63 1.39 -0.09
CA PHE A 65 -13.34 1.09 0.52
C PHE A 65 -12.69 -0.17 -0.08
N ARG A 66 -13.46 -1.24 -0.27
CA ARG A 66 -12.96 -2.47 -0.89
C ARG A 66 -12.51 -2.23 -2.34
N GLN A 67 -13.24 -1.41 -3.08
CA GLN A 67 -12.90 -1.07 -4.45
C GLN A 67 -11.58 -0.29 -4.49
N LEU A 68 -11.43 0.74 -3.66
CA LEU A 68 -10.20 1.53 -3.56
C LEU A 68 -8.98 0.65 -3.25
N VAL A 69 -9.08 -0.22 -2.24
CA VAL A 69 -7.97 -1.15 -1.89
C VAL A 69 -7.65 -2.11 -3.02
N ALA A 70 -8.66 -2.60 -3.75
CA ALA A 70 -8.44 -3.52 -4.86
C ALA A 70 -7.81 -2.84 -6.09
N GLU A 71 -8.20 -1.59 -6.38
CA GLU A 71 -7.62 -0.79 -7.46
C GLU A 71 -6.17 -0.44 -7.17
N HIS A 72 -5.88 0.00 -5.93
CA HIS A 72 -4.53 0.25 -5.44
C HIS A 72 -3.62 -0.98 -5.59
N ALA A 73 -4.02 -2.12 -5.00
CA ALA A 73 -3.24 -3.36 -5.08
C ALA A 73 -3.04 -3.84 -6.53
N HIS A 74 -4.04 -3.64 -7.40
CA HIS A 74 -3.91 -3.98 -8.81
C HIS A 74 -2.87 -3.11 -9.52
N MET A 75 -2.82 -1.81 -9.23
CA MET A 75 -1.81 -0.91 -9.79
C MET A 75 -0.41 -1.31 -9.35
N GLU A 76 -0.23 -1.60 -8.06
CA GLU A 76 1.03 -2.08 -7.51
C GLU A 76 1.48 -3.39 -8.14
N GLU A 77 0.65 -4.44 -8.05
CA GLU A 77 1.04 -5.81 -8.38
C GLU A 77 1.15 -6.07 -9.88
N GLU A 78 0.31 -5.43 -10.70
CA GLU A 78 0.21 -5.74 -12.12
C GLU A 78 0.84 -4.68 -13.03
N GLN A 79 1.16 -3.48 -12.52
CA GLN A 79 1.68 -2.38 -13.34
C GLN A 79 3.03 -1.88 -12.83
N VAL A 80 3.09 -1.39 -11.58
CA VAL A 80 4.26 -0.68 -11.06
C VAL A 80 5.38 -1.65 -10.67
N PHE A 81 5.09 -2.64 -9.81
CA PHE A 81 6.13 -3.55 -9.31
C PHE A 81 6.72 -4.48 -10.39
N PRO A 82 5.95 -4.99 -11.37
CA PRO A 82 6.54 -5.76 -12.47
C PRO A 82 7.53 -4.96 -13.29
N LYS A 83 7.20 -3.71 -13.62
CA LYS A 83 8.10 -2.79 -14.36
C LYS A 83 9.35 -2.50 -13.53
N PHE A 84 9.17 -2.12 -12.26
CA PHE A 84 10.29 -1.86 -11.37
C PHE A 84 11.24 -3.05 -11.26
N LYS A 85 10.71 -4.28 -11.09
CA LYS A 85 11.54 -5.50 -11.05
C LYS A 85 12.28 -5.79 -12.36
N GLN A 86 11.73 -5.40 -13.51
CA GLN A 86 12.39 -5.58 -14.82
C GLN A 86 13.59 -4.64 -15.00
N ASP A 87 13.51 -3.45 -14.40
CA ASP A 87 14.57 -2.43 -14.50
C ASP A 87 15.71 -2.68 -13.49
N MET A 88 15.50 -3.58 -12.53
CA MET A 88 16.48 -3.96 -11.51
C MET A 88 17.35 -5.17 -11.89
N SER A 89 18.63 -5.13 -11.48
CA SER A 89 19.45 -6.36 -11.40
C SER A 89 18.96 -7.30 -10.30
N GLU A 90 19.32 -8.58 -10.40
CA GLU A 90 19.00 -9.59 -9.37
C GLU A 90 19.52 -9.18 -7.98
N GLU A 91 20.71 -8.56 -7.91
CA GLU A 91 21.31 -8.10 -6.66
C GLU A 91 20.51 -6.94 -6.04
N GLN A 92 20.10 -5.95 -6.85
CA GLN A 92 19.27 -4.84 -6.36
C GLN A 92 17.91 -5.35 -5.88
N ASN A 93 17.25 -6.24 -6.63
CA ASN A 93 15.94 -6.79 -6.26
C ASN A 93 16.03 -7.63 -4.96
N ALA A 94 17.09 -8.43 -4.81
CA ALA A 94 17.35 -9.17 -3.58
C ALA A 94 17.63 -8.23 -2.39
N HIS A 95 18.35 -7.13 -2.62
CA HIS A 95 18.60 -6.12 -1.60
C HIS A 95 17.30 -5.50 -1.09
N ILE A 96 16.44 -4.98 -1.97
CA ILE A 96 15.14 -4.40 -1.57
C ILE A 96 14.28 -5.44 -0.86
N THR A 97 14.19 -6.66 -1.40
CA THR A 97 13.42 -7.75 -0.76
C THR A 97 13.92 -8.01 0.66
N SER A 98 15.24 -7.97 0.90
CA SER A 98 15.80 -8.13 2.24
C SER A 98 15.42 -7.00 3.20
N LEU A 99 15.32 -5.76 2.69
CA LEU A 99 14.91 -4.60 3.46
C LEU A 99 13.42 -4.68 3.85
N VAL A 100 12.55 -5.03 2.91
CA VAL A 100 11.11 -5.25 3.15
C VAL A 100 10.89 -6.33 4.21
N ASN A 101 11.56 -7.49 4.07
CA ASN A 101 11.45 -8.57 5.04
C ASN A 101 11.93 -8.18 6.45
N ARG A 102 13.03 -7.41 6.53
CA ARG A 102 13.56 -6.92 7.80
C ARG A 102 12.61 -5.94 8.46
N ASP A 103 12.04 -5.02 7.70
CA ASP A 103 11.10 -4.02 8.19
C ASP A 103 9.78 -4.67 8.65
N GLY A 104 9.23 -5.59 7.85
CA GLY A 104 8.07 -6.38 8.21
C GLY A 104 8.26 -7.22 9.49
N PHE A 105 9.49 -7.67 9.78
CA PHE A 105 9.82 -8.35 11.05
C PHE A 105 9.74 -7.42 12.26
N TRP A 106 10.09 -6.14 12.14
CA TRP A 106 9.95 -5.17 13.23
C TRP A 106 8.49 -4.85 13.56
N MET A 107 7.62 -5.00 12.56
CA MET A 107 6.17 -4.77 12.68
C MET A 107 5.40 -6.02 13.13
N ALA A 108 6.04 -7.20 13.23
CA ALA A 108 5.42 -8.50 13.52
C ALA A 108 4.87 -8.60 14.95
#